data_AF-A0A7U6KDM0-F1
#
_entry.id   AF-A0A7U6KDM0-F1
#
_cell.length_a   1.000
_cell.length_b   1.000
_cell.length_c   1.000
_cell.angle_alpha   90.00
_cell.angle_beta   90.00
_cell.angle_gamma   90.00
#
_symmetry.space_group_name_H-M   'P 1'
#
loop_
_entity.id
_entity.type
_entity.pdbx_description
1 polymer ?
#
loop_
_entity_poly.entity_id
_entity_poly.type
_entity_poly.pdbx_seq_one_letter_code
_entity_poly.pdbx_strand_id
1 'polypeptide(L)'
;MRKIRIIIGIILLSCIVSVLPAKASTLKSCKTQTQAALLIREKMKSHSKTITFLYPYNKCKESMLLGLIKEASKPTKNPKEGDYLYYSLDKVGATIKKYGKDQAMITYELKYRTTLKEEALVDQQVNKILGNLKLKNQKEEQKIKKIYDYICSHVSYDSTYRKYTAYDALITKKSVCEGYALALQRLLLESGVECRVMPGKAGNEKHMWNIVKVGKKWYNLDATTDARNHSRYCYLCCNDELIGYQRESSYLTKSFNQSYSMSKICYQKSCINKLTYYNKKFTAATYHTVDGKRDTIGKDKKNYKLVVYYPVNDSLSKDIVKSLSNLSILKKSNIRMVAVEVGRASKAKVTSLKKKCGKKHVSFTFDPTYKSYNELCTNFKKVTGTTKASFPIIMIVDPKNKVRYLTMGGDSVRFVNKAMSQLSGK
;
A
#
# COMPACT_ATOMS: atom_id res chain seq x y z
N MET A 1 -4.90 -2.81 -8.73
CA MET A 1 -3.75 -3.41 -9.44
C MET A 1 -4.21 -4.35 -10.54
N ARG A 2 -3.63 -4.24 -11.75
CA ARG A 2 -3.95 -5.10 -12.91
C ARG A 2 -2.91 -6.21 -13.05
N LYS A 3 -3.36 -7.46 -13.23
CA LYS A 3 -2.46 -8.60 -13.43
C LYS A 3 -1.88 -8.62 -14.84
N ILE A 4 -0.61 -9.01 -14.95
CA ILE A 4 0.02 -9.34 -16.23
C ILE A 4 -0.63 -10.62 -16.77
N ARG A 5 -1.03 -10.60 -18.04
CA ARG A 5 -1.58 -11.79 -18.72
C ARG A 5 -0.43 -12.65 -19.23
N ILE A 6 -0.32 -13.88 -18.72
CA ILE A 6 0.75 -14.82 -19.07
C ILE A 6 0.14 -15.98 -19.87
N ILE A 7 0.70 -16.26 -21.04
CA ILE A 7 0.33 -17.40 -21.90
C ILE A 7 1.61 -18.12 -22.29
N ILE A 8 1.71 -19.41 -21.97
CA ILE A 8 2.90 -20.22 -22.24
C ILE A 8 2.43 -21.46 -23.00
N GLY A 9 3.23 -21.92 -23.96
CA GLY A 9 2.97 -23.17 -24.66
C GLY A 9 4.22 -23.77 -25.29
N ILE A 10 4.20 -25.09 -25.45
CA ILE A 10 5.19 -25.83 -26.24
C ILE A 10 4.55 -26.16 -27.58
N ILE A 11 5.22 -25.81 -28.68
CA ILE A 11 4.77 -26.18 -30.02
C ILE A 11 5.70 -27.26 -30.54
N LEU A 12 5.19 -28.49 -30.55
CA LEU A 12 5.85 -29.65 -31.16
C LEU A 12 5.52 -29.67 -32.66
N LEU A 13 6.10 -28.74 -33.44
CA LEU A 13 6.15 -28.91 -34.89
C LEU A 13 7.55 -29.37 -35.28
N SER A 14 7.65 -30.55 -35.90
CA SER A 14 8.83 -30.99 -36.62
C SER A 14 8.96 -30.16 -37.91
N CYS A 15 9.57 -28.99 -37.82
CA CYS A 15 10.03 -28.32 -39.04
C CYS A 15 11.22 -29.13 -39.59
N ILE A 16 10.93 -30.04 -40.51
CA ILE A 16 11.92 -30.48 -41.50
C ILE A 16 12.30 -29.20 -42.25
N VAL A 17 13.58 -28.86 -42.19
CA VAL A 17 14.13 -27.63 -42.78
C VAL A 17 13.84 -27.64 -44.28
N SER A 18 12.85 -26.86 -44.70
CA SER A 18 12.79 -26.33 -46.06
C SER A 18 12.02 -25.02 -45.99
N VAL A 19 12.64 -23.96 -46.52
CA VAL A 19 12.25 -22.55 -46.44
C VAL A 19 12.61 -21.86 -45.10
N LEU A 20 13.89 -21.56 -44.96
CA LEU A 20 14.39 -20.53 -44.04
C LEU A 20 13.79 -19.18 -44.45
N PRO A 21 13.05 -18.45 -43.59
CA PRO A 21 13.01 -17.00 -43.74
C PRO A 21 14.44 -16.50 -43.54
N ALA A 22 14.94 -15.65 -44.46
CA ALA A 22 16.32 -15.18 -44.59
C ALA A 22 16.96 -14.48 -43.34
N LYS A 23 16.33 -14.53 -42.16
CA LYS A 23 16.80 -13.98 -40.87
C LYS A 23 17.39 -15.01 -39.90
N ALA A 24 17.25 -16.32 -40.15
CA ALA A 24 17.62 -17.35 -39.17
C ALA A 24 19.13 -17.46 -38.87
N SER A 25 20.01 -17.00 -39.78
CA SER A 25 21.48 -17.01 -39.60
C SER A 25 22.00 -15.97 -38.59
N THR A 26 21.13 -15.15 -37.97
CA THR A 26 21.52 -14.07 -37.04
C THR A 26 20.95 -14.21 -35.61
N LEU A 27 20.28 -15.33 -35.28
CA LEU A 27 19.70 -15.53 -33.96
C LEU A 27 20.77 -15.75 -32.89
N LYS A 28 20.71 -14.95 -31.82
CA LYS A 28 21.63 -15.09 -30.68
C LYS A 28 21.39 -16.43 -29.98
N SER A 29 22.47 -17.18 -29.75
CA SER A 29 22.43 -18.44 -29.00
C SER A 29 22.76 -18.20 -27.52
N CYS A 30 21.87 -18.60 -26.63
CA CYS A 30 22.03 -18.52 -25.18
C CYS A 30 22.24 -19.94 -24.62
N LYS A 31 23.36 -20.18 -23.94
CA LYS A 31 23.73 -21.50 -23.39
C LYS A 31 23.25 -21.69 -21.94
N THR A 32 22.94 -20.60 -21.23
CA THR A 32 22.54 -20.59 -19.82
C THR A 32 21.32 -19.71 -19.57
N GLN A 33 20.59 -19.97 -18.48
CA GLN A 33 19.44 -19.14 -18.08
C GLN A 33 19.84 -17.68 -17.86
N THR A 34 21.02 -17.43 -17.30
CA THR A 34 21.56 -16.08 -17.09
C THR A 34 21.74 -15.34 -18.40
N GLN A 35 22.33 -15.97 -19.42
CA GLN A 35 22.50 -15.36 -20.74
C GLN A 35 21.16 -15.04 -21.40
N ALA A 36 20.20 -15.95 -21.30
CA ALA A 36 18.84 -15.74 -21.82
C ALA A 36 18.14 -14.60 -21.08
N ALA A 37 18.19 -14.57 -19.74
CA ALA A 37 17.58 -13.52 -18.94
C ALA A 37 18.18 -12.13 -19.21
N LEU A 38 19.50 -12.02 -19.40
CA LEU A 38 20.16 -10.77 -19.77
C LEU A 38 19.72 -10.29 -21.16
N LEU A 39 19.65 -11.20 -22.14
CA LEU A 39 19.14 -10.86 -23.48
C LEU A 39 17.69 -10.38 -23.42
N ILE A 40 16.84 -11.08 -22.67
CA ILE A 40 15.43 -10.72 -22.48
C ILE A 40 15.33 -9.33 -21.83
N ARG A 41 16.11 -9.05 -20.77
CA ARG A 41 16.13 -7.73 -20.12
C ARG A 41 16.51 -6.62 -21.08
N GLU A 42 17.58 -6.80 -21.84
CA GLU A 42 18.05 -5.80 -22.83
C GLU A 42 16.98 -5.54 -23.89
N LYS A 43 16.36 -6.59 -24.42
CA LYS A 43 15.26 -6.44 -25.38
C LYS A 43 14.02 -5.81 -24.73
N MET A 44 13.72 -6.12 -23.48
CA MET A 44 12.63 -5.49 -22.74
C MET A 44 12.83 -3.99 -22.55
N LYS A 45 14.05 -3.54 -22.23
CA LYS A 45 14.40 -2.11 -22.11
C LYS A 45 14.16 -1.33 -23.41
N SER A 46 14.35 -1.98 -24.54
CA SER A 46 14.07 -1.40 -25.87
C SER A 46 12.60 -1.50 -26.30
N HIS A 47 11.69 -1.99 -25.43
CA HIS A 47 10.30 -2.31 -25.78
C HIS A 47 10.15 -3.24 -27.00
N SER A 48 11.09 -4.18 -27.18
CA SER A 48 10.99 -5.20 -28.23
C SER A 48 9.73 -6.03 -28.02
N LYS A 49 8.78 -5.98 -28.96
CA LYS A 49 7.54 -6.76 -28.90
C LYS A 49 7.78 -8.26 -29.09
N THR A 50 8.79 -8.62 -29.86
CA THR A 50 9.15 -10.02 -30.13
C THR A 50 10.61 -10.24 -29.78
N ILE A 51 10.91 -11.29 -29.01
CA ILE A 51 12.26 -11.68 -28.62
C ILE A 51 12.46 -13.14 -29.00
N THR A 52 13.39 -13.39 -29.92
CA THR A 52 13.70 -14.75 -30.39
C THR A 52 15.17 -15.05 -30.15
N PHE A 53 15.46 -16.23 -29.59
CA PHE A 53 16.82 -16.72 -29.37
C PHE A 53 16.87 -18.25 -29.36
N LEU A 54 18.07 -18.79 -29.55
CA LEU A 54 18.33 -20.23 -29.50
C LEU A 54 18.76 -20.65 -28.09
N TYR A 55 18.28 -21.81 -27.63
CA TYR A 55 18.59 -22.36 -26.30
C TYR A 55 18.74 -23.89 -26.39
N PRO A 56 19.54 -24.56 -25.53
CA PRO A 56 19.66 -26.03 -25.57
C PRO A 56 18.30 -26.73 -25.36
N TYR A 57 17.91 -27.59 -26.31
CA TYR A 57 16.59 -28.25 -26.31
C TYR A 57 16.42 -29.15 -25.08
N ASN A 58 17.45 -29.91 -24.71
CA ASN A 58 17.45 -30.79 -23.55
C ASN A 58 17.25 -30.06 -22.21
N LYS A 59 17.49 -28.74 -22.17
CA LYS A 59 17.25 -27.91 -20.99
C LYS A 59 15.87 -27.26 -21.00
N CYS A 60 15.14 -27.28 -22.12
CA CYS A 60 13.86 -26.60 -22.27
C CYS A 60 12.75 -27.27 -21.47
N LYS A 61 12.09 -26.49 -20.59
CA LYS A 61 10.88 -26.86 -19.86
C LYS A 61 9.94 -25.68 -19.88
N GLU A 62 8.64 -25.93 -19.98
CA GLU A 62 7.63 -24.87 -19.99
C GLU A 62 7.72 -23.95 -18.76
N SER A 63 7.91 -24.56 -17.58
CA SER A 63 8.10 -23.86 -16.30
C SER A 63 9.30 -22.91 -16.28
N MET A 64 10.30 -23.13 -17.14
CA MET A 64 11.47 -22.25 -17.26
C MET A 64 11.11 -20.91 -17.88
N LEU A 65 10.15 -20.86 -18.80
CA LEU A 65 9.86 -19.64 -19.57
C LEU A 65 9.40 -18.49 -18.67
N LEU A 66 8.58 -18.81 -17.66
CA LEU A 66 8.19 -17.83 -16.64
C LEU A 66 9.37 -17.46 -15.73
N GLY A 67 10.23 -18.44 -15.42
CA GLY A 67 11.45 -18.23 -14.64
C GLY A 67 12.41 -17.24 -15.30
N LEU A 68 12.62 -17.35 -16.61
CA LEU A 68 13.51 -16.46 -17.37
C LEU A 68 13.02 -15.00 -17.38
N ILE A 69 11.72 -14.76 -17.53
CA ILE A 69 11.15 -13.40 -17.46
C ILE A 69 11.29 -12.81 -16.06
N LYS A 70 11.07 -13.61 -15.01
CA LYS A 70 11.30 -13.19 -13.62
C LYS A 70 12.77 -12.90 -13.35
N GLU A 71 13.67 -13.72 -13.87
CA GLU A 71 15.13 -13.53 -13.78
C GLU A 71 15.56 -12.25 -14.50
N ALA A 72 15.07 -12.03 -15.72
CA ALA A 72 15.26 -10.81 -16.49
C ALA A 72 14.72 -9.58 -15.76
N SER A 73 13.75 -9.76 -14.87
CA SER A 73 13.13 -8.70 -14.08
C SER A 73 13.68 -8.58 -12.65
N LYS A 74 14.80 -9.24 -12.32
CA LYS A 74 15.42 -9.05 -11.01
C LYS A 74 15.84 -7.59 -10.79
N PRO A 75 15.73 -7.07 -9.55
CA PRO A 75 16.03 -5.68 -9.23
C PRO A 75 17.48 -5.33 -9.53
N THR A 76 17.70 -4.12 -10.06
CA THR A 76 19.02 -3.54 -10.25
C THR A 76 19.02 -2.10 -9.71
N LYS A 77 20.18 -1.42 -9.76
CA LYS A 77 20.26 0.01 -9.42
C LYS A 77 19.70 0.91 -10.55
N ASN A 78 19.40 0.35 -11.72
CA ASN A 78 18.86 1.11 -12.84
C ASN A 78 17.35 1.36 -12.62
N PRO A 79 16.90 2.63 -12.59
CA PRO A 79 15.48 2.96 -12.39
C PRO A 79 14.54 2.37 -13.45
N LYS A 80 15.05 2.01 -14.62
CA LYS A 80 14.30 1.49 -15.78
C LYS A 80 14.27 -0.03 -15.87
N GLU A 81 14.83 -0.73 -14.89
CA GLU A 81 14.93 -2.19 -14.84
C GLU A 81 14.16 -2.76 -13.64
N GLY A 82 14.30 -4.06 -13.40
CA GLY A 82 13.74 -4.71 -12.22
C GLY A 82 12.22 -4.70 -12.20
N ASP A 83 11.65 -4.32 -11.05
CA ASP A 83 10.20 -4.27 -10.87
C ASP A 83 9.53 -3.32 -11.86
N TYR A 84 10.15 -2.15 -12.14
CA TYR A 84 9.59 -1.17 -13.06
C TYR A 84 9.34 -1.77 -14.43
N LEU A 85 10.34 -2.48 -14.95
CA LEU A 85 10.29 -3.13 -16.25
C LEU A 85 9.24 -4.26 -16.29
N TYR A 86 9.16 -5.05 -15.22
CA TYR A 86 8.19 -6.14 -15.11
C TYR A 86 6.74 -5.65 -15.07
N TYR A 87 6.46 -4.67 -14.22
CA TYR A 87 5.10 -4.14 -14.05
C TYR A 87 4.67 -3.18 -15.17
N SER A 88 5.60 -2.80 -16.06
CA SER A 88 5.29 -2.11 -17.32
C SER A 88 4.76 -3.06 -18.41
N LEU A 89 4.77 -4.38 -18.18
CA LEU A 89 4.17 -5.36 -19.10
C LEU A 89 2.65 -5.47 -18.90
N ASP A 90 1.91 -5.57 -20.00
CA ASP A 90 0.48 -5.94 -20.05
C ASP A 90 0.31 -7.44 -20.31
N LYS A 91 1.11 -7.98 -21.24
CA LYS A 91 1.04 -9.39 -21.65
C LYS A 91 2.43 -9.97 -21.90
N VAL A 92 2.59 -11.23 -21.53
CA VAL A 92 3.75 -12.08 -21.86
C VAL A 92 3.23 -13.37 -22.49
N GLY A 93 3.51 -13.56 -23.77
CA GLY A 93 3.42 -14.83 -24.48
C GLY A 93 4.80 -15.46 -24.58
N ALA A 94 4.92 -16.77 -24.45
CA ALA A 94 6.18 -17.47 -24.67
C ALA A 94 5.96 -18.84 -25.31
N THR A 95 6.78 -19.18 -26.31
CA THR A 95 6.74 -20.46 -27.01
C THR A 95 8.11 -21.09 -27.12
N ILE A 96 8.14 -22.42 -27.12
CA ILE A 96 9.31 -23.24 -27.43
C ILE A 96 9.02 -23.99 -28.72
N LYS A 97 9.93 -23.92 -29.69
CA LYS A 97 9.92 -24.73 -30.91
C LYS A 97 11.24 -25.47 -31.04
N LYS A 98 11.22 -26.75 -31.42
CA LYS A 98 12.45 -27.49 -31.73
C LYS A 98 13.14 -26.85 -32.94
N TYR A 99 14.46 -26.73 -32.90
CA TYR A 99 15.26 -26.11 -33.95
C TYR A 99 16.57 -26.89 -34.16
N GLY A 100 16.72 -27.51 -35.32
CA GLY A 100 17.84 -28.42 -35.58
C GLY A 100 17.86 -29.63 -34.64
N LYS A 101 19.06 -30.21 -34.43
CA LYS A 101 19.23 -31.45 -33.66
C LYS A 101 19.09 -31.23 -32.14
N ASP A 102 19.81 -30.24 -31.60
CA ASP A 102 20.01 -30.08 -30.15
C ASP A 102 19.54 -28.72 -29.59
N GLN A 103 18.88 -27.90 -30.41
CA GLN A 103 18.46 -26.55 -30.02
C GLN A 103 16.94 -26.39 -30.04
N ALA A 104 16.48 -25.42 -29.27
CA ALA A 104 15.13 -24.90 -29.29
C ALA A 104 15.19 -23.41 -29.66
N MET A 105 14.26 -22.97 -30.49
CA MET A 105 13.96 -21.57 -30.68
C MET A 105 12.93 -21.16 -29.64
N ILE A 106 13.33 -20.27 -28.72
CA ILE A 106 12.45 -19.66 -27.73
C ILE A 106 12.01 -18.31 -28.29
N THR A 107 10.69 -18.07 -28.31
CA THR A 107 10.11 -16.79 -28.73
C THR A 107 9.21 -16.24 -27.64
N TYR A 108 9.47 -14.99 -27.22
CA TYR A 108 8.58 -14.21 -26.36
C TYR A 108 7.84 -13.16 -27.18
N GLU A 109 6.54 -13.04 -26.93
CA GLU A 109 5.67 -11.98 -27.45
C GLU A 109 5.21 -11.11 -26.28
N LEU A 110 5.71 -9.87 -26.24
CA LEU A 110 5.52 -8.93 -25.15
C LEU A 110 4.59 -7.80 -25.58
N LYS A 111 3.67 -7.43 -24.70
CA LYS A 111 2.89 -6.21 -24.81
C LYS A 111 3.20 -5.30 -23.63
N TYR A 112 3.59 -4.08 -23.93
CA TYR A 112 3.88 -3.04 -22.94
C TYR A 112 2.64 -2.19 -22.66
N ARG A 113 2.60 -1.60 -21.47
CA ARG A 113 1.55 -0.64 -21.07
C ARG A 113 1.86 0.78 -21.53
N THR A 114 3.13 1.05 -21.86
CA THR A 114 3.61 2.33 -22.35
C THR A 114 4.37 2.13 -23.67
N THR A 115 4.44 3.20 -24.44
CA THR A 115 5.28 3.34 -25.64
C THR A 115 6.65 3.92 -25.26
N LEU A 116 7.65 3.78 -26.14
CA LEU A 116 8.97 4.43 -25.93
C LEU A 116 8.86 5.95 -25.85
N LYS A 117 7.90 6.55 -26.59
CA LYS A 117 7.63 7.99 -26.53
C LYS A 117 7.11 8.40 -25.15
N GLU A 118 6.19 7.63 -24.58
CA GLU A 118 5.69 7.87 -23.22
C GLU A 118 6.80 7.70 -22.18
N GLU A 119 7.67 6.69 -22.32
CA GLU A 119 8.82 6.52 -21.41
C GLU A 119 9.83 7.68 -21.52
N ALA A 120 10.07 8.22 -22.72
CA ALA A 120 10.90 9.42 -22.87
C ALA A 120 10.29 10.65 -22.18
N LEU A 121 8.96 10.80 -22.21
CA LEU A 121 8.26 11.86 -21.47
C LEU A 121 8.36 11.64 -19.96
N VAL A 122 8.29 10.39 -19.50
CA VAL A 122 8.55 10.03 -18.09
C VAL A 122 9.98 10.42 -17.69
N ASP A 123 10.98 10.09 -18.49
CA ASP A 123 12.39 10.42 -18.23
C ASP A 123 12.57 11.95 -18.09
N GLN A 124 12.00 12.74 -19.01
CA GLN A 124 12.02 14.20 -18.95
C GLN A 124 11.34 14.74 -17.68
N GLN A 125 10.16 14.21 -17.36
CA GLN A 125 9.40 14.68 -16.21
C GLN A 125 10.07 14.29 -14.88
N VAL A 126 10.67 13.10 -14.80
CA VAL A 126 11.48 12.67 -13.64
C VAL A 126 12.62 13.64 -13.42
N ASN A 127 13.41 13.95 -14.45
CA ASN A 127 14.53 14.88 -14.36
C ASN A 127 14.06 16.27 -13.91
N LYS A 128 12.95 16.78 -14.47
CA LYS A 128 12.36 18.06 -14.07
C LYS A 128 11.96 18.08 -12.60
N ILE A 129 11.28 17.02 -12.12
CA ILE A 129 10.84 16.92 -10.72
C ILE A 129 12.04 16.91 -9.78
N LEU A 130 13.02 16.05 -10.05
CA LEU A 130 14.19 15.90 -9.16
C LEU A 130 15.05 17.16 -9.14
N GLY A 131 15.18 17.86 -10.27
CA GLY A 131 15.81 19.18 -10.34
C GLY A 131 15.10 20.21 -9.45
N ASN A 132 13.77 20.27 -9.51
CA ASN A 132 12.97 21.20 -8.71
C ASN A 132 13.01 20.88 -7.21
N LEU A 133 13.08 19.60 -6.82
CA LEU A 133 13.13 19.19 -5.41
C LEU A 133 14.48 19.48 -4.73
N LYS A 134 15.52 19.85 -5.50
CA LYS A 134 16.86 20.19 -5.01
C LYS A 134 17.38 19.15 -4.02
N LEU A 135 17.56 17.92 -4.51
CA LEU A 135 17.89 16.74 -3.69
C LEU A 135 19.39 16.54 -3.47
N LYS A 136 20.23 17.39 -4.06
CA LYS A 136 21.70 17.32 -3.91
C LYS A 136 22.09 17.43 -2.42
N ASN A 137 23.03 16.61 -1.98
CA ASN A 137 23.55 16.54 -0.61
C ASN A 137 22.51 16.25 0.49
N GLN A 138 21.29 15.83 0.13
CA GLN A 138 20.28 15.42 1.10
C GLN A 138 20.50 13.97 1.53
N LYS A 139 20.20 13.66 2.80
CA LYS A 139 20.17 12.27 3.29
C LYS A 139 19.00 11.49 2.67
N GLU A 140 19.08 10.16 2.70
CA GLU A 140 18.07 9.27 2.11
C GLU A 140 16.65 9.62 2.58
N GLU A 141 16.45 9.78 3.90
CA GLU A 141 15.15 10.11 4.49
C GLU A 141 14.57 11.45 4.03
N GLN A 142 15.44 12.43 3.74
CA GLN A 142 15.03 13.75 3.26
C GLN A 142 14.64 13.69 1.78
N LYS A 143 15.39 12.93 0.97
CA LYS A 143 15.05 12.66 -0.44
C LYS A 143 13.70 11.95 -0.53
N ILE A 144 13.55 10.88 0.25
CA ILE A 144 12.31 10.11 0.35
C ILE A 144 11.15 11.01 0.71
N LYS A 145 11.29 11.84 1.74
CA LYS A 145 10.23 12.76 2.17
C LYS A 145 9.79 13.70 1.06
N LYS A 146 10.74 14.40 0.42
CA LYS A 146 10.45 15.37 -0.64
C LYS A 146 9.77 14.73 -1.85
N ILE A 147 10.24 13.56 -2.28
CA ILE A 147 9.66 12.82 -3.40
C ILE A 147 8.27 12.29 -3.05
N TYR A 148 8.11 11.72 -1.85
CA TYR A 148 6.83 11.19 -1.38
C TYR A 148 5.77 12.29 -1.27
N ASP A 149 6.10 13.40 -0.61
CA ASP A 149 5.21 14.56 -0.48
C ASP A 149 4.82 15.11 -1.86
N TYR A 150 5.76 15.16 -2.82
CA TYR A 150 5.46 15.57 -4.19
C TYR A 150 4.43 14.64 -4.84
N ILE A 151 4.62 13.31 -4.81
CA ILE A 151 3.65 12.37 -5.38
C ILE A 151 2.29 12.51 -4.71
N CYS A 152 2.25 12.58 -3.38
CA CYS A 152 0.99 12.69 -2.64
C CYS A 152 0.21 13.97 -2.94
N SER A 153 0.90 15.06 -3.28
CA SER A 153 0.27 16.36 -3.57
C SER A 153 -0.03 16.59 -5.06
N HIS A 154 0.62 15.89 -5.97
CA HIS A 154 0.54 16.16 -7.41
C HIS A 154 -0.13 15.04 -8.22
N VAL A 155 -0.43 13.90 -7.61
CA VAL A 155 -1.12 12.79 -8.30
C VAL A 155 -2.47 12.57 -7.63
N SER A 156 -3.52 12.52 -8.44
CA SER A 156 -4.89 12.22 -8.01
C SER A 156 -5.25 10.76 -8.27
N TYR A 157 -6.12 10.19 -7.43
CA TYR A 157 -6.52 8.80 -7.61
C TYR A 157 -7.47 8.61 -8.80
N ASP A 158 -7.21 7.60 -9.63
CA ASP A 158 -8.09 7.21 -10.74
C ASP A 158 -9.18 6.23 -10.30
N SER A 159 -10.35 6.76 -9.96
CA SER A 159 -11.52 5.92 -9.64
C SER A 159 -12.11 5.17 -10.84
N THR A 160 -11.66 5.43 -12.08
CA THR A 160 -12.13 4.70 -13.27
C THR A 160 -11.36 3.42 -13.52
N TYR A 161 -10.25 3.20 -12.81
CA TYR A 161 -9.37 2.05 -12.97
C TYR A 161 -8.89 1.85 -14.42
N ARG A 162 -8.40 2.93 -15.05
CA ARG A 162 -7.86 2.91 -16.42
C ARG A 162 -6.41 3.37 -16.51
N LYS A 163 -5.92 4.04 -15.46
CA LYS A 163 -4.60 4.67 -15.40
C LYS A 163 -3.69 3.91 -14.44
N TYR A 164 -2.62 3.30 -14.95
CA TYR A 164 -1.82 2.29 -14.23
C TYR A 164 -0.31 2.52 -14.26
N THR A 165 0.17 3.46 -15.06
CA THR A 165 1.59 3.59 -15.40
C THR A 165 2.25 4.76 -14.67
N ALA A 166 3.58 4.79 -14.63
CA ALA A 166 4.29 5.99 -14.17
C ALA A 166 4.03 7.19 -15.09
N TYR A 167 3.81 6.96 -16.39
CA TYR A 167 3.35 8.00 -17.32
C TYR A 167 2.02 8.61 -16.88
N ASP A 168 1.04 7.76 -16.57
CA ASP A 168 -0.27 8.24 -16.10
C ASP A 168 -0.13 9.08 -14.81
N ALA A 169 0.67 8.60 -13.85
CA ALA A 169 0.90 9.30 -12.59
C ALA A 169 1.67 10.61 -12.77
N LEU A 170 2.77 10.63 -13.52
CA LEU A 170 3.69 11.78 -13.59
C LEU A 170 3.29 12.80 -14.65
N ILE A 171 2.71 12.37 -15.76
CA ILE A 171 2.33 13.23 -16.89
C ILE A 171 0.85 13.60 -16.77
N THR A 172 -0.04 12.61 -16.70
CA THR A 172 -1.49 12.88 -16.64
C THR A 172 -1.98 13.23 -15.23
N LYS A 173 -1.09 13.16 -14.22
CA LYS A 173 -1.36 13.48 -12.82
C LYS A 173 -2.48 12.66 -12.18
N LYS A 174 -2.78 11.48 -12.75
CA LYS A 174 -3.88 10.64 -12.30
C LYS A 174 -3.59 9.16 -12.52
N SER A 175 -3.71 8.34 -11.48
CA SER A 175 -3.44 6.89 -11.57
C SER A 175 -4.12 6.09 -10.45
N VAL A 176 -4.23 4.77 -10.60
CA VAL A 176 -4.45 3.85 -9.48
C VAL A 176 -3.13 3.53 -8.77
N CYS A 177 -3.21 2.74 -7.68
CA CYS A 177 -2.07 2.36 -6.83
C CYS A 177 -0.81 1.89 -7.56
N GLU A 178 -0.98 1.18 -8.67
CA GLU A 178 0.12 0.66 -9.49
C GLU A 178 0.98 1.78 -10.09
N GLY A 179 0.36 2.81 -10.72
CA GLY A 179 1.14 3.91 -11.28
C GLY A 179 1.72 4.84 -10.22
N TYR A 180 1.08 4.97 -9.05
CA TYR A 180 1.70 5.63 -7.89
C TYR A 180 2.98 4.91 -7.46
N ALA A 181 2.92 3.58 -7.31
CA ALA A 181 4.05 2.79 -6.87
C ALA A 181 5.21 2.80 -7.87
N LEU A 182 4.90 2.75 -9.17
CA LEU A 182 5.89 2.84 -10.26
C LEU A 182 6.51 4.23 -10.34
N ALA A 183 5.72 5.30 -10.26
CA ALA A 183 6.24 6.67 -10.28
C ALA A 183 7.12 6.96 -9.06
N LEU A 184 6.71 6.52 -7.87
CA LEU A 184 7.49 6.66 -6.64
C LEU A 184 8.81 5.88 -6.74
N GLN A 185 8.78 4.62 -7.23
CA GLN A 185 10.00 3.84 -7.45
C GLN A 185 10.95 4.54 -8.43
N ARG A 186 10.44 5.07 -9.56
CA ARG A 186 11.27 5.77 -10.55
C ARG A 186 12.00 6.96 -9.95
N LEU A 187 11.28 7.85 -9.28
CA LEU A 187 11.87 9.04 -8.66
C LEU A 187 12.89 8.67 -7.56
N LEU A 188 12.58 7.66 -6.73
CA LEU A 188 13.47 7.23 -5.66
C LEU A 188 14.77 6.62 -6.19
N LEU A 189 14.68 5.65 -7.11
CA LEU A 189 15.86 5.00 -7.69
C LEU A 189 16.74 6.01 -8.43
N GLU A 190 16.14 6.93 -9.21
CA GLU A 190 16.88 7.98 -9.93
C GLU A 190 17.56 8.97 -8.95
N SER A 191 17.00 9.17 -7.76
CA SER A 191 17.63 9.96 -6.69
C SER A 191 18.72 9.23 -5.90
N GLY A 192 19.00 7.96 -6.27
CA GLY A 192 19.97 7.08 -5.61
C GLY A 192 19.43 6.36 -4.37
N VAL A 193 18.12 6.35 -4.15
CA VAL A 193 17.48 5.67 -3.01
C VAL A 193 16.96 4.30 -3.45
N GLU A 194 17.43 3.24 -2.82
CA GLU A 194 16.98 1.88 -3.13
C GLU A 194 15.49 1.69 -2.82
N CYS A 195 14.72 1.26 -3.82
CA CYS A 195 13.28 1.09 -3.73
C CYS A 195 12.79 -0.15 -4.49
N ARG A 196 11.80 -0.85 -3.93
CA ARG A 196 11.13 -2.00 -4.54
C ARG A 196 9.62 -1.77 -4.56
N VAL A 197 8.95 -2.34 -5.56
CA VAL A 197 7.49 -2.42 -5.65
C VAL A 197 7.01 -3.68 -4.93
N MET A 198 6.00 -3.54 -4.07
CA MET A 198 5.39 -4.62 -3.32
C MET A 198 3.96 -4.86 -3.82
N PRO A 199 3.70 -5.94 -4.58
CA PRO A 199 2.34 -6.36 -4.87
C PRO A 199 1.73 -7.05 -3.64
N GLY A 200 0.42 -6.96 -3.49
CA GLY A 200 -0.27 -7.61 -2.40
C GLY A 200 -1.73 -7.20 -2.29
N LYS A 201 -2.17 -7.06 -1.04
CA LYS A 201 -3.51 -6.60 -0.67
C LYS A 201 -3.44 -5.54 0.42
N ALA A 202 -4.39 -4.62 0.39
CA ALA A 202 -4.73 -3.75 1.52
C ALA A 202 -6.21 -4.02 1.85
N GLY A 203 -6.46 -4.55 3.05
CA GLY A 203 -7.74 -5.19 3.37
C GLY A 203 -8.03 -6.35 2.41
N ASN A 204 -9.15 -6.28 1.71
CA ASN A 204 -9.57 -7.30 0.73
C ASN A 204 -9.25 -6.91 -0.72
N GLU A 205 -8.69 -5.72 -0.96
CA GLU A 205 -8.44 -5.21 -2.31
C GLU A 205 -7.02 -5.49 -2.77
N LYS A 206 -6.87 -5.83 -4.07
CA LYS A 206 -5.55 -5.96 -4.69
C LYS A 206 -4.85 -4.61 -4.71
N HIS A 207 -3.69 -4.56 -4.10
CA HIS A 207 -2.95 -3.33 -3.88
C HIS A 207 -1.49 -3.46 -4.28
N MET A 208 -0.86 -2.31 -4.51
CA MET A 208 0.55 -2.21 -4.82
C MET A 208 1.11 -0.96 -4.14
N TRP A 209 2.21 -1.13 -3.42
CA TRP A 209 2.91 -0.05 -2.72
C TRP A 209 4.43 -0.24 -2.86
N ASN A 210 5.24 0.46 -2.07
CA ASN A 210 6.69 0.36 -2.13
C ASN A 210 7.31 -0.05 -0.79
N ILE A 211 8.52 -0.60 -0.86
CA ILE A 211 9.48 -0.52 0.25
C ILE A 211 10.69 0.29 -0.18
N VAL A 212 11.26 1.01 0.78
CA VAL A 212 12.47 1.82 0.58
C VAL A 212 13.49 1.52 1.65
N LYS A 213 14.76 1.67 1.30
CA LYS A 213 15.86 1.52 2.24
C LYS A 213 16.22 2.87 2.86
N VAL A 214 16.43 2.87 4.17
CA VAL A 214 17.08 3.97 4.89
C VAL A 214 18.16 3.38 5.79
N GLY A 215 19.41 3.75 5.54
CA GLY A 215 20.57 3.10 6.14
C GLY A 215 20.59 1.59 5.84
N LYS A 216 20.54 0.76 6.89
CA LYS A 216 20.59 -0.71 6.78
C LYS A 216 19.20 -1.38 6.82
N LYS A 217 18.12 -0.61 6.88
CA LYS A 217 16.77 -1.14 7.11
C LYS A 217 15.79 -0.71 6.03
N TRP A 218 14.82 -1.58 5.79
CA TRP A 218 13.73 -1.35 4.84
C TRP A 218 12.44 -0.96 5.54
N TYR A 219 11.66 -0.09 4.90
CA TYR A 219 10.41 0.48 5.40
C TYR A 219 9.36 0.50 4.30
N ASN A 220 8.09 0.34 4.63
CA ASN A 220 6.99 0.45 3.68
C ASN A 220 6.64 1.93 3.43
N LEU A 221 6.29 2.23 2.17
CA LEU A 221 5.75 3.50 1.69
C LEU A 221 4.52 3.22 0.83
N ASP A 222 3.40 3.88 1.13
CA ASP A 222 2.22 3.84 0.24
C ASP A 222 1.65 5.24 0.00
N ALA A 223 2.19 5.88 -1.04
CA ALA A 223 1.76 7.21 -1.45
C ALA A 223 0.29 7.23 -1.92
N THR A 224 -0.27 6.11 -2.37
CA THR A 224 -1.66 6.07 -2.84
C THR A 224 -2.62 6.30 -1.69
N THR A 225 -2.42 5.56 -0.60
CA THR A 225 -3.27 5.63 0.59
C THR A 225 -3.13 6.99 1.26
N ASP A 226 -1.90 7.45 1.44
CA ASP A 226 -1.64 8.73 2.09
C ASP A 226 -2.11 9.94 1.27
N ALA A 227 -2.01 9.91 -0.06
CA ALA A 227 -2.57 10.95 -0.93
C ALA A 227 -4.09 11.05 -0.80
N ARG A 228 -4.79 9.90 -0.83
CA ARG A 228 -6.26 9.86 -0.76
C ARG A 228 -6.79 10.30 0.61
N ASN A 229 -6.08 9.94 1.67
CA ASN A 229 -6.51 10.17 3.04
C ASN A 229 -5.93 11.47 3.64
N HIS A 230 -5.10 12.21 2.88
CA HIS A 230 -4.34 13.36 3.37
C HIS A 230 -3.61 13.04 4.69
N SER A 231 -2.99 11.85 4.76
CA SER A 231 -2.34 11.29 5.96
C SER A 231 -0.85 11.02 5.74
N ARG A 232 -0.17 10.54 6.79
CA ARG A 232 1.19 9.97 6.71
C ARG A 232 1.26 8.58 7.36
N TYR A 233 0.15 7.85 7.27
CA TYR A 233 -0.02 6.54 7.91
C TYR A 233 0.95 5.51 7.36
N CYS A 234 1.17 5.55 6.05
CA CYS A 234 1.99 4.57 5.34
C CYS A 234 3.42 5.07 5.07
N TYR A 235 3.82 6.22 5.61
CA TYR A 235 5.13 6.81 5.35
C TYR A 235 6.24 6.20 6.24
N LEU A 236 7.23 5.55 5.64
CA LEU A 236 8.35 4.89 6.31
C LEU A 236 7.93 3.97 7.48
N CYS A 237 6.93 3.14 7.20
CA CYS A 237 6.22 2.31 8.18
C CYS A 237 6.82 0.90 8.29
N CYS A 238 6.97 0.35 9.50
CA CYS A 238 7.35 -1.06 9.65
C CYS A 238 6.18 -2.00 9.32
N ASN A 239 6.46 -3.28 9.07
CA ASN A 239 5.41 -4.25 8.68
C ASN A 239 4.30 -4.35 9.73
N ASP A 240 4.66 -4.43 11.01
CA ASP A 240 3.68 -4.58 12.08
C ASP A 240 2.74 -3.37 12.17
N GLU A 241 3.20 -2.17 11.77
CA GLU A 241 2.45 -0.90 11.86
C GLU A 241 1.55 -0.70 10.64
N LEU A 242 1.82 -1.39 9.53
CA LEU A 242 1.06 -1.34 8.28
C LEU A 242 -0.13 -2.32 8.30
N ILE A 243 -1.12 -2.02 9.14
CA ILE A 243 -2.26 -2.90 9.44
C ILE A 243 -3.14 -3.11 8.21
N GLY A 244 -3.53 -4.37 7.99
CA GLY A 244 -4.39 -4.76 6.87
C GLY A 244 -3.64 -4.94 5.56
N TYR A 245 -2.33 -4.72 5.52
CA TYR A 245 -1.52 -4.98 4.34
C TYR A 245 -0.95 -6.39 4.38
N GLN A 246 -0.99 -7.05 3.23
CA GLN A 246 -0.42 -8.38 3.04
C GLN A 246 0.32 -8.43 1.71
N ARG A 247 1.61 -8.75 1.73
CA ARG A 247 2.40 -8.96 0.51
C ARG A 247 1.99 -10.26 -0.19
N GLU A 248 2.18 -10.33 -1.50
CA GLU A 248 2.12 -11.61 -2.20
C GLU A 248 3.15 -12.61 -1.62
N SER A 249 2.84 -13.90 -1.66
CA SER A 249 3.62 -14.95 -0.97
C SER A 249 5.09 -15.03 -1.41
N SER A 250 5.39 -14.71 -2.67
CA SER A 250 6.77 -14.65 -3.18
C SER A 250 7.64 -13.60 -2.48
N TYR A 251 7.02 -12.59 -1.86
CA TYR A 251 7.66 -11.50 -1.11
C TYR A 251 7.67 -11.74 0.40
N LEU A 252 7.32 -12.96 0.84
CA LEU A 252 7.35 -13.41 2.24
C LEU A 252 8.41 -14.50 2.50
N THR A 253 9.14 -14.91 1.46
CA THR A 253 10.14 -15.98 1.57
C THR A 253 11.31 -15.59 2.49
N LYS A 254 11.98 -16.60 3.07
CA LYS A 254 13.18 -16.39 3.89
C LYS A 254 14.26 -15.61 3.13
N SER A 255 14.52 -15.99 1.87
CA SER A 255 15.50 -15.32 1.00
C SER A 255 15.13 -13.85 0.74
N PHE A 256 13.85 -13.56 0.51
CA PHE A 256 13.39 -12.18 0.36
C PHE A 256 13.62 -11.38 1.66
N ASN A 257 13.19 -11.90 2.81
CA ASN A 257 13.33 -11.20 4.09
C ASN A 257 14.80 -11.02 4.53
N GLN A 258 15.70 -11.90 4.09
CA GLN A 258 17.15 -11.75 4.28
C GLN A 258 17.69 -10.59 3.42
N SER A 259 17.28 -10.51 2.15
CA SER A 259 17.73 -9.46 1.23
C SER A 259 17.14 -8.07 1.57
N TYR A 260 15.90 -8.06 2.08
CA TYR A 260 15.13 -6.87 2.39
C TYR A 260 14.79 -6.85 3.89
N SER A 261 15.82 -6.71 4.74
CA SER A 261 15.67 -6.68 6.19
C SER A 261 14.81 -5.50 6.64
N MET A 262 13.51 -5.75 6.81
CA MET A 262 12.55 -4.76 7.27
C MET A 262 12.89 -4.30 8.70
N SER A 263 12.71 -3.01 8.96
CA SER A 263 12.76 -2.49 10.32
C SER A 263 11.63 -3.08 11.17
N LYS A 264 11.89 -3.30 12.47
CA LYS A 264 10.86 -3.67 13.46
C LYS A 264 10.07 -2.46 13.96
N ILE A 265 10.60 -1.25 13.77
CA ILE A 265 9.99 0.02 14.19
C ILE A 265 9.93 0.99 13.00
N CYS A 266 8.94 1.89 12.98
CA CYS A 266 8.86 2.96 11.97
C CYS A 266 10.07 3.91 12.04
N TYR A 267 10.41 4.54 10.92
CA TYR A 267 11.58 5.44 10.85
C TYR A 267 11.36 6.77 11.58
N GLN A 268 10.19 7.39 11.41
CA GLN A 268 9.89 8.62 12.13
C GLN A 268 9.53 8.30 13.59
N LYS A 269 10.40 8.74 14.50
CA LYS A 269 10.10 8.87 15.94
C LYS A 269 8.86 9.76 16.21
N SER A 270 8.30 10.43 15.21
CA SER A 270 7.11 11.30 15.30
C SER A 270 5.83 10.72 14.68
N CYS A 271 5.86 9.50 14.12
CA CYS A 271 4.65 8.66 14.15
C CYS A 271 4.36 8.23 15.60
N ILE A 272 5.37 8.35 16.48
CA ILE A 272 5.36 8.04 17.90
C ILE A 272 4.99 9.31 18.69
N ASN A 273 3.70 9.63 18.72
CA ASN A 273 2.96 10.26 19.83
C ASN A 273 1.65 10.89 19.31
N LYS A 274 0.72 10.06 18.84
CA LYS A 274 -0.68 10.48 18.73
C LYS A 274 -1.54 10.03 19.90
N LEU A 275 -1.12 9.00 20.66
CA LEU A 275 -1.77 8.64 21.92
C LEU A 275 -1.12 9.40 23.08
N THR A 276 -1.73 10.50 23.50
CA THR A 276 -1.27 11.26 24.68
C THR A 276 -1.89 10.65 25.93
N TYR A 277 -1.07 10.35 26.93
CA TYR A 277 -1.56 9.87 28.23
C TYR A 277 -2.19 11.01 29.02
N TYR A 278 -3.33 10.73 29.64
CA TYR A 278 -4.01 11.65 30.55
C TYR A 278 -4.34 10.93 31.87
N ASN A 279 -4.57 11.72 32.91
CA ASN A 279 -5.14 11.26 34.17
C ASN A 279 -6.26 12.23 34.61
N LYS A 280 -7.12 12.60 33.66
CA LYS A 280 -8.18 13.60 33.83
C LYS A 280 -9.55 12.92 33.86
N LYS A 281 -10.46 13.47 34.66
CA LYS A 281 -11.83 12.95 34.80
C LYS A 281 -12.61 13.17 33.52
N PHE A 282 -13.27 12.14 33.03
CA PHE A 282 -14.25 12.21 31.96
C PHE A 282 -15.60 12.63 32.56
N THR A 283 -16.21 13.71 32.06
CA THR A 283 -17.56 14.10 32.50
C THR A 283 -18.57 13.13 31.89
N ALA A 284 -19.43 12.54 32.72
CA ALA A 284 -20.44 11.60 32.24
C ALA A 284 -21.30 12.25 31.13
N ALA A 285 -21.44 11.54 30.02
CA ALA A 285 -22.20 11.95 28.85
C ALA A 285 -23.12 10.80 28.43
N THR A 286 -24.32 11.12 27.96
CA THR A 286 -25.37 10.14 27.63
C THR A 286 -25.85 10.36 26.21
N TYR A 287 -25.80 9.30 25.40
CA TYR A 287 -26.09 9.38 23.97
C TYR A 287 -27.23 8.43 23.58
N HIS A 288 -28.02 8.84 22.58
CA HIS A 288 -29.05 8.01 21.97
C HIS A 288 -28.42 7.04 20.97
N THR A 289 -28.65 5.73 21.15
CA THR A 289 -28.13 4.71 20.25
C THR A 289 -29.08 4.45 19.09
N VAL A 290 -28.54 3.99 17.97
CA VAL A 290 -29.35 3.57 16.82
C VAL A 290 -30.28 2.40 17.15
N ASP A 291 -30.00 1.66 18.22
CA ASP A 291 -30.82 0.55 18.71
C ASP A 291 -31.95 0.99 19.66
N GLY A 292 -32.20 2.29 19.79
CA GLY A 292 -33.27 2.84 20.63
C GLY A 292 -32.97 2.85 22.13
N LYS A 293 -31.72 2.59 22.52
CA LYS A 293 -31.26 2.64 23.93
C LYS A 293 -30.50 3.95 24.21
N ARG A 294 -30.17 4.19 25.48
CA ARG A 294 -29.21 5.23 25.88
C ARG A 294 -27.91 4.57 26.34
N ASP A 295 -26.78 5.16 25.98
CA ASP A 295 -25.45 4.74 26.45
C ASP A 295 -24.78 5.87 27.22
N THR A 296 -24.40 5.60 28.48
CA THR A 296 -23.74 6.57 29.36
C THR A 296 -22.32 6.11 29.68
N ILE A 297 -21.31 6.81 29.14
CA ILE A 297 -19.89 6.46 29.31
C ILE A 297 -19.44 6.59 30.78
N GLY A 298 -20.06 7.48 31.56
CA GLY A 298 -19.71 7.74 32.96
C GLY A 298 -20.40 6.86 34.02
N LYS A 299 -21.39 6.02 33.66
CA LYS A 299 -22.09 5.15 34.61
C LYS A 299 -21.48 3.76 34.73
N ASP A 300 -20.87 3.28 33.65
CA ASP A 300 -20.20 1.98 33.61
C ASP A 300 -18.88 2.05 34.40
N LYS A 301 -18.85 1.45 35.59
CA LYS A 301 -17.66 1.40 36.46
C LYS A 301 -16.91 0.06 36.37
N LYS A 302 -17.26 -0.81 35.43
CA LYS A 302 -16.67 -2.15 35.30
C LYS A 302 -15.79 -2.27 34.06
N ASN A 303 -16.16 -1.62 32.96
CA ASN A 303 -15.47 -1.78 31.70
C ASN A 303 -14.59 -0.59 31.35
N TYR A 304 -13.49 -0.86 30.67
CA TYR A 304 -12.82 0.14 29.85
C TYR A 304 -13.72 0.51 28.67
N LYS A 305 -13.78 1.81 28.35
CA LYS A 305 -14.52 2.31 27.20
C LYS A 305 -13.57 2.87 26.17
N LEU A 306 -13.69 2.37 24.96
CA LEU A 306 -13.13 2.99 23.77
C LEU A 306 -14.17 3.93 23.18
N VAL A 307 -14.01 5.22 23.42
CA VAL A 307 -14.93 6.26 22.94
C VAL A 307 -14.40 6.84 21.64
N VAL A 308 -15.19 6.82 20.58
CA VAL A 308 -14.78 7.29 19.25
C VAL A 308 -15.77 8.33 18.78
N TYR A 309 -15.39 9.61 18.78
CA TYR A 309 -16.18 10.69 18.22
C TYR A 309 -15.82 10.85 16.75
N TYR A 310 -16.83 10.77 15.88
CA TYR A 310 -16.59 10.69 14.44
C TYR A 310 -17.77 11.29 13.68
N PRO A 311 -17.54 12.12 12.64
CA PRO A 311 -18.56 12.50 11.68
C PRO A 311 -18.76 11.38 10.65
N VAL A 312 -19.96 10.79 10.54
CA VAL A 312 -20.21 9.68 9.60
C VAL A 312 -20.06 10.07 8.13
N ASN A 313 -20.20 11.35 7.80
CA ASN A 313 -20.01 11.82 6.42
C ASN A 313 -18.51 11.91 6.04
N ASP A 314 -17.60 11.88 7.01
CA ASP A 314 -16.16 11.84 6.77
C ASP A 314 -15.70 10.40 6.47
N SER A 315 -15.01 10.23 5.35
CA SER A 315 -14.59 8.90 4.87
C SER A 315 -13.55 8.27 5.79
N LEU A 316 -12.56 9.05 6.24
CA LEU A 316 -11.51 8.58 7.15
C LEU A 316 -12.12 8.09 8.49
N SER A 317 -13.01 8.90 9.05
CA SER A 317 -13.74 8.59 10.28
C SER A 317 -14.51 7.27 10.20
N LYS A 318 -15.24 7.02 9.10
CA LYS A 318 -15.95 5.75 8.88
C LYS A 318 -14.99 4.56 8.85
N ASP A 319 -13.89 4.68 8.14
CA ASP A 319 -12.91 3.59 7.99
C ASP A 319 -12.21 3.26 9.30
N ILE A 320 -11.93 4.28 10.12
CA ILE A 320 -11.37 4.12 11.46
C ILE A 320 -12.37 3.47 12.40
N VAL A 321 -13.62 3.93 12.43
CA VAL A 321 -14.68 3.29 13.25
C VAL A 321 -14.84 1.83 12.86
N LYS A 322 -14.84 1.52 11.56
CA LYS A 322 -14.88 0.14 11.06
C LYS A 322 -13.66 -0.66 11.53
N SER A 323 -12.47 -0.11 11.43
CA SER A 323 -11.23 -0.77 11.85
C SER A 323 -11.20 -1.03 13.36
N LEU A 324 -11.55 -0.03 14.17
CA LEU A 324 -11.64 -0.12 15.64
C LEU A 324 -12.68 -1.16 16.08
N SER A 325 -13.88 -1.15 15.46
CA SER A 325 -14.96 -2.10 15.79
C SER A 325 -14.56 -3.57 15.59
N ASN A 326 -13.59 -3.82 14.70
CA ASN A 326 -13.13 -5.17 14.39
C ASN A 326 -11.93 -5.62 15.23
N LEU A 327 -11.35 -4.76 16.08
CA LEU A 327 -10.21 -5.13 16.93
C LEU A 327 -10.47 -6.39 17.74
N SER A 328 -9.46 -7.24 17.86
CA SER A 328 -9.53 -8.48 18.64
C SER A 328 -9.73 -8.19 20.12
N ILE A 329 -9.19 -7.09 20.64
CA ILE A 329 -9.28 -6.68 22.04
C ILE A 329 -10.73 -6.41 22.49
N LEU A 330 -11.63 -6.01 21.57
CA LEU A 330 -13.06 -5.84 21.85
C LEU A 330 -13.81 -7.17 22.07
N LYS A 331 -13.13 -8.32 21.93
CA LYS A 331 -13.68 -9.62 22.35
C LYS A 331 -13.54 -9.86 23.86
N LYS A 332 -12.70 -9.09 24.57
CA LYS A 332 -12.59 -9.18 26.03
C LYS A 332 -13.87 -8.64 26.67
N SER A 333 -14.38 -9.33 27.68
CA SER A 333 -15.64 -9.00 28.36
C SER A 333 -15.60 -7.65 29.10
N ASN A 334 -14.41 -7.18 29.50
CA ASN A 334 -14.21 -5.93 30.24
C ASN A 334 -13.95 -4.70 29.36
N ILE A 335 -14.17 -4.80 28.04
CA ILE A 335 -13.93 -3.71 27.09
C ILE A 335 -15.17 -3.54 26.20
N ARG A 336 -15.61 -2.30 26.06
CA ARG A 336 -16.66 -1.93 25.09
C ARG A 336 -16.27 -0.69 24.30
N MET A 337 -16.86 -0.55 23.11
CA MET A 337 -16.67 0.62 22.27
C MET A 337 -17.96 1.43 22.16
N VAL A 338 -17.84 2.76 22.18
CA VAL A 338 -18.94 3.70 21.94
C VAL A 338 -18.54 4.60 20.79
N ALA A 339 -19.15 4.39 19.62
CA ALA A 339 -18.99 5.22 18.45
C ALA A 339 -20.04 6.35 18.49
N VAL A 340 -19.57 7.57 18.80
CA VAL A 340 -20.40 8.76 18.97
C VAL A 340 -20.41 9.59 17.69
N GLU A 341 -21.58 9.67 17.04
CA GLU A 341 -21.77 10.58 15.90
C GLU A 341 -21.84 12.03 16.40
N VAL A 342 -21.12 12.94 15.74
CA VAL A 342 -21.04 14.38 16.04
C VAL A 342 -21.25 15.28 14.81
N GLY A 343 -21.52 14.71 13.64
CA GLY A 343 -21.67 15.38 12.34
C GLY A 343 -23.11 15.60 11.88
N ARG A 344 -24.09 15.59 12.79
CA ARG A 344 -25.53 15.82 12.51
C ARG A 344 -26.21 14.78 11.62
N ALA A 345 -25.67 13.56 11.53
CA ALA A 345 -26.26 12.57 10.66
C ALA A 345 -27.51 11.91 11.24
N SER A 346 -28.38 11.48 10.33
CA SER A 346 -29.60 10.76 10.66
C SER A 346 -29.30 9.35 11.20
N LYS A 347 -30.24 8.83 11.99
CA LYS A 347 -30.23 7.44 12.48
C LYS A 347 -29.97 6.44 11.35
N ALA A 348 -30.62 6.63 10.19
CA ALA A 348 -30.48 5.74 9.03
C ALA A 348 -29.04 5.66 8.49
N LYS A 349 -28.33 6.80 8.40
CA LYS A 349 -26.93 6.83 7.93
C LYS A 349 -26.01 6.07 8.88
N VAL A 350 -26.15 6.29 10.18
CA VAL A 350 -25.35 5.59 11.19
C VAL A 350 -25.67 4.09 11.21
N THR A 351 -26.95 3.71 11.09
CA THR A 351 -27.37 2.31 10.99
C THR A 351 -26.72 1.61 9.78
N SER A 352 -26.59 2.30 8.64
CA SER A 352 -25.89 1.78 7.46
C SER A 352 -24.41 1.52 7.73
N LEU A 353 -23.71 2.41 8.45
CA LEU A 353 -22.33 2.17 8.88
C LEU A 353 -22.25 0.99 9.85
N LYS A 354 -23.13 0.94 10.86
CA LYS A 354 -23.19 -0.15 11.85
C LYS A 354 -23.30 -1.52 11.18
N LYS A 355 -24.13 -1.68 10.14
CA LYS A 355 -24.25 -2.94 9.38
C LYS A 355 -22.93 -3.40 8.74
N LYS A 356 -21.99 -2.49 8.47
CA LYS A 356 -20.67 -2.77 7.90
C LYS A 356 -19.59 -3.04 8.97
N CYS A 357 -19.94 -2.90 10.25
CA CYS A 357 -19.08 -3.12 11.41
C CYS A 357 -19.49 -4.44 12.09
N GLY A 358 -18.52 -5.32 12.35
CA GLY A 358 -18.80 -6.59 13.03
C GLY A 358 -18.76 -6.44 14.55
N LYS A 359 -19.71 -7.08 15.25
CA LYS A 359 -19.72 -7.53 16.68
C LYS A 359 -20.70 -6.84 17.64
N LYS A 360 -21.00 -7.59 18.73
CA LYS A 360 -21.98 -7.34 19.82
C LYS A 360 -21.61 -6.26 20.84
N HIS A 361 -20.35 -5.80 20.90
CA HIS A 361 -19.84 -4.91 21.97
C HIS A 361 -19.53 -3.46 21.51
N VAL A 362 -20.21 -3.01 20.45
CA VAL A 362 -20.08 -1.65 19.93
C VAL A 362 -21.44 -0.95 19.93
N SER A 363 -21.54 0.12 20.70
CA SER A 363 -22.69 1.03 20.67
C SER A 363 -22.47 2.09 19.59
N PHE A 364 -23.42 2.25 18.68
CA PHE A 364 -23.43 3.34 17.70
C PHE A 364 -24.49 4.36 18.09
N THR A 365 -24.10 5.62 18.21
CA THR A 365 -25.01 6.73 18.53
C THR A 365 -25.31 7.55 17.30
N PHE A 366 -26.42 8.27 17.30
CA PHE A 366 -26.76 9.26 16.29
C PHE A 366 -27.22 10.54 16.97
N ASP A 367 -27.05 11.67 16.30
CA ASP A 367 -27.42 12.96 16.86
C ASP A 367 -27.71 13.97 15.75
N PRO A 368 -28.99 14.27 15.45
CA PRO A 368 -29.34 15.26 14.45
C PRO A 368 -29.28 16.71 14.98
N THR A 369 -29.16 16.91 16.30
CA THR A 369 -29.30 18.23 16.97
C THR A 369 -27.97 18.83 17.45
N TYR A 370 -26.85 18.15 17.21
CA TYR A 370 -25.48 18.62 17.52
C TYR A 370 -25.11 18.65 19.01
N LYS A 371 -25.97 18.11 19.88
CA LYS A 371 -25.74 18.04 21.33
C LYS A 371 -24.45 17.30 21.69
N SER A 372 -24.18 16.19 21.02
CA SER A 372 -23.02 15.31 21.21
C SER A 372 -21.71 16.00 20.85
N TYR A 373 -21.72 16.89 19.85
CA TYR A 373 -20.56 17.70 19.51
C TYR A 373 -20.26 18.72 20.62
N ASN A 374 -21.28 19.39 21.16
CA ASN A 374 -21.10 20.35 22.26
C ASN A 374 -20.59 19.67 23.54
N GLU A 375 -21.13 18.48 23.86
CA GLU A 375 -20.65 17.65 24.97
C GLU A 375 -19.19 17.20 24.76
N LEU A 376 -18.83 16.81 23.53
CA LEU A 376 -17.46 16.52 23.14
C LEU A 376 -16.56 17.74 23.35
N CYS A 377 -16.89 18.91 22.82
CA CYS A 377 -16.04 20.11 22.94
C CYS A 377 -15.74 20.46 24.40
N THR A 378 -16.76 20.35 25.26
CA THR A 378 -16.62 20.58 26.70
C THR A 378 -15.67 19.57 27.34
N ASN A 379 -15.88 18.27 27.09
CA ASN A 379 -15.03 17.22 27.64
C ASN A 379 -13.60 17.28 27.09
N PHE A 380 -13.45 17.53 25.79
CA PHE A 380 -12.17 17.61 25.11
C PHE A 380 -11.32 18.77 25.66
N LYS A 381 -11.91 19.97 25.83
CA LYS A 381 -11.22 21.11 26.43
C LYS A 381 -10.80 20.83 27.88
N LYS A 382 -11.65 20.17 28.68
CA LYS A 382 -11.33 19.80 30.07
C LYS A 382 -10.16 18.80 30.16
N VAL A 383 -10.04 17.90 29.20
CA VAL A 383 -8.98 16.87 29.18
C VAL A 383 -7.68 17.43 28.61
N THR A 384 -7.76 18.14 27.49
CA THR A 384 -6.59 18.53 26.69
C THR A 384 -6.11 19.97 26.93
N GLY A 385 -6.95 20.83 27.51
CA GLY A 385 -6.70 22.27 27.64
C GLY A 385 -6.94 23.07 26.36
N THR A 386 -7.30 22.43 25.24
CA THR A 386 -7.48 23.09 23.94
C THR A 386 -8.83 22.75 23.29
N THR A 387 -9.26 23.56 22.34
CA THR A 387 -10.42 23.31 21.47
C THR A 387 -10.01 22.87 20.07
N LYS A 388 -8.71 22.89 19.73
CA LYS A 388 -8.21 22.47 18.42
C LYS A 388 -8.32 20.95 18.30
N ALA A 389 -9.33 20.51 17.54
CA ALA A 389 -9.66 19.12 17.34
C ALA A 389 -9.64 18.72 15.84
N SER A 390 -9.29 17.48 15.55
CA SER A 390 -9.39 16.83 14.24
C SER A 390 -10.02 15.47 14.42
N PHE A 391 -10.93 15.12 13.52
CA PHE A 391 -11.68 13.88 13.59
C PHE A 391 -10.98 12.72 12.85
N PRO A 392 -11.23 11.47 13.27
CA PRO A 392 -11.97 11.09 14.48
C PRO A 392 -11.15 11.34 15.76
N ILE A 393 -11.83 11.62 16.88
CA ILE A 393 -11.21 11.73 18.20
C ILE A 393 -11.48 10.43 18.95
N ILE A 394 -10.43 9.83 19.49
CA ILE A 394 -10.54 8.54 20.17
C ILE A 394 -9.98 8.66 21.59
N MET A 395 -10.76 8.21 22.57
CA MET A 395 -10.40 8.24 23.98
C MET A 395 -10.50 6.83 24.58
N ILE A 396 -9.52 6.47 25.40
CA ILE A 396 -9.57 5.31 26.29
C ILE A 396 -9.95 5.82 27.68
N VAL A 397 -11.14 5.46 28.14
CA VAL A 397 -11.67 5.81 29.45
C VAL A 397 -11.66 4.57 30.34
N ASP A 398 -11.06 4.67 31.51
CA ASP A 398 -10.98 3.56 32.46
C ASP A 398 -12.31 3.37 33.27
N PRO A 399 -12.42 2.27 34.04
CA PRO A 399 -13.59 2.03 34.90
C PRO A 399 -13.78 3.10 36.01
N LYS A 400 -12.73 3.87 36.34
CA LYS A 400 -12.79 5.00 37.29
C LYS A 400 -13.17 6.32 36.60
N ASN A 401 -13.64 6.28 35.35
CA ASN A 401 -14.00 7.43 34.52
C ASN A 401 -12.85 8.43 34.32
N LYS A 402 -11.62 7.94 34.21
CA LYS A 402 -10.47 8.76 33.82
C LYS A 402 -10.12 8.50 32.36
N VAL A 403 -9.93 9.57 31.60
CA VAL A 403 -9.30 9.47 30.28
C VAL A 403 -7.84 9.11 30.52
N ARG A 404 -7.42 7.94 30.04
CA ARG A 404 -6.05 7.44 30.12
C ARG A 404 -5.26 7.73 28.88
N TYR A 405 -5.91 7.67 27.73
CA TYR A 405 -5.28 8.00 26.47
C TYR A 405 -6.26 8.70 25.55
N LEU A 406 -5.74 9.63 24.74
CA LEU A 406 -6.49 10.32 23.71
C LEU A 406 -5.63 10.47 22.46
N THR A 407 -6.26 10.27 21.30
CA THR A 407 -5.66 10.46 19.98
C THR A 407 -6.68 11.02 18.99
N MET A 408 -6.18 11.56 17.88
CA MET A 408 -6.96 12.26 16.88
C MET A 408 -6.49 11.90 15.47
N GLY A 409 -7.43 11.76 14.53
CA GLY A 409 -7.17 11.52 13.11
C GLY A 409 -6.78 10.08 12.74
N GLY A 410 -6.14 9.98 11.55
CA GLY A 410 -5.86 8.77 10.77
C GLY A 410 -5.17 7.59 11.47
N ASP A 411 -4.14 7.89 12.27
CA ASP A 411 -3.12 6.90 12.63
C ASP A 411 -3.41 6.17 13.95
N SER A 412 -4.66 6.15 14.39
CA SER A 412 -5.04 5.90 15.79
C SER A 412 -5.32 4.43 16.14
N VAL A 413 -5.66 3.59 15.15
CA VAL A 413 -6.17 2.22 15.35
C VAL A 413 -5.17 1.31 16.08
N ARG A 414 -3.90 1.33 15.67
CA ARG A 414 -2.87 0.46 16.26
C ARG A 414 -2.49 0.87 17.68
N PHE A 415 -2.33 2.17 17.93
CA PHE A 415 -1.97 2.67 19.27
C PHE A 415 -3.06 2.39 20.29
N VAL A 416 -4.33 2.50 19.88
CA VAL A 416 -5.47 2.14 20.71
C VAL A 416 -5.41 0.67 21.11
N ASN A 417 -5.18 -0.24 20.16
CA ASN A 417 -5.10 -1.67 20.47
C ASN A 417 -3.97 -2.01 21.45
N LYS A 418 -2.78 -1.39 21.27
CA LYS A 418 -1.64 -1.58 22.18
C LYS A 418 -1.91 -1.02 23.57
N ALA A 419 -2.39 0.22 23.66
CA ALA A 419 -2.69 0.87 24.94
C ALA A 419 -3.81 0.15 25.71
N MET A 420 -4.86 -0.29 25.02
CA MET A 420 -5.93 -1.09 25.62
C MET A 420 -5.41 -2.44 26.12
N SER A 421 -4.52 -3.11 25.38
CA SER A 421 -3.93 -4.37 25.82
C SER A 421 -3.09 -4.21 27.09
N GLN A 422 -2.32 -3.12 27.21
CA GLN A 422 -1.53 -2.83 28.40
C GLN A 422 -2.38 -2.49 29.63
N LEU A 423 -3.48 -1.76 29.45
CA LEU A 423 -4.39 -1.39 30.54
C LEU A 423 -5.30 -2.54 31.00
N SER A 424 -5.65 -3.45 30.09
CA SER A 424 -6.56 -4.59 30.35
C SER A 424 -5.87 -5.93 30.55
N GLY A 425 -4.54 -5.96 30.51
CA GLY A 425 -3.70 -7.14 30.77
C GLY A 425 -3.03 -7.11 32.15
N LYS A 426 -3.29 -6.07 32.93
CA LYS A 426 -3.24 -6.06 34.39
C LYS A 426 -4.66 -6.20 34.89
#